data_AF-B0EHD4-F1
#
_entry.id   AF-B0EHD4-F1
#
_cell.length_a   1.000
_cell.length_b   1.000
_cell.length_c   1.000
_cell.angle_alpha   90.00
_cell.angle_beta   90.00
_cell.angle_gamma   90.00
#
_symmetry.space_group_name_H-M   'P 1'
#
loop_
_entity.id
_entity.type
_entity.pdbx_description
1 polymer ?
#
loop_
_entity_poly.entity_id
_entity_poly.type
_entity_poly.pdbx_seq_one_letter_code
_entity_poly.pdbx_strand_id
1 'polypeptide(L)'
;MNSPNLRSEGLTQESLKLTQNFIIRGLTQPLPDAFQNVEIGRITMIMFYLGAYKILFPEQPINKVIDTEKTIQYILTSLSIKSEEKEVFQGFTGCEMYGIFKHGHISYTYAALASLSQLGYDLRRIDKSKIVNSYHTLFRKEYKGVFATSLEEEGEYDIRFIYSLCATCYLLNDWGNINKEILFEFIMNCRSYDFAFGQMPKRESHGGSTYSFTENCVSKRFGGISKNQEAMPDPMHTFCSLTGLSLIGALPVKYTIDSRIGIEKPSYL
;
A
#
# COMPACT_ATOMS: atom_id res chain seq x y z
N MET A 1 -35.17 14.92 3.39
CA MET A 1 -34.49 13.84 4.12
C MET A 1 -33.32 14.46 4.84
N ASN A 2 -33.25 14.34 6.17
CA ASN A 2 -32.05 14.74 6.91
C ASN A 2 -30.88 13.87 6.44
N SER A 3 -29.72 14.47 6.23
CA SER A 3 -28.48 13.75 5.98
C SER A 3 -28.31 12.69 7.08
N PRO A 4 -27.98 11.43 6.75
CA PRO A 4 -27.72 10.43 7.77
C PRO A 4 -26.65 10.97 8.72
N ASN A 5 -26.90 10.84 10.02
CA ASN A 5 -25.97 11.27 11.05
C ASN A 5 -24.74 10.36 10.98
N LEU A 6 -23.77 10.70 10.15
CA LEU A 6 -22.52 9.95 9.91
C LEU A 6 -21.70 9.70 11.20
N ARG A 7 -22.05 10.36 12.32
CA ARG A 7 -21.43 10.15 13.63
C ARG A 7 -22.02 8.98 14.43
N SER A 8 -23.18 8.41 14.07
CA SER A 8 -23.80 7.34 14.87
C SER A 8 -23.38 5.93 14.49
N GLU A 9 -22.61 5.74 13.42
CA GLU A 9 -22.17 4.40 12.95
C GLU A 9 -20.63 4.25 12.89
N GLY A 10 -19.87 5.12 13.57
CA GLY A 10 -18.43 4.93 13.73
C GLY A 10 -18.10 3.70 14.60
N LEU A 11 -16.82 3.32 14.63
CA LEU A 11 -16.34 2.24 15.50
C LEU A 11 -16.74 2.52 16.97
N THR A 12 -17.25 1.50 17.66
CA THR A 12 -17.49 1.63 19.10
C THR A 12 -16.17 1.86 19.84
N GLN A 13 -16.22 2.43 21.06
CA GLN A 13 -15.00 2.64 21.86
C GLN A 13 -14.26 1.33 22.17
N GLU A 14 -15.01 0.24 22.35
CA GLU A 14 -14.45 -1.10 22.54
C GLU A 14 -13.73 -1.59 21.27
N SER A 15 -14.40 -1.51 20.11
CA SER A 15 -13.81 -1.91 18.82
C SER A 15 -12.61 -1.07 18.42
N LEU A 16 -12.64 0.24 18.72
CA LEU A 16 -11.49 1.12 18.54
C LEU A 16 -10.29 0.64 19.39
N LYS A 17 -10.50 0.34 20.67
CA LYS A 17 -9.44 -0.15 21.56
C LYS A 17 -8.88 -1.49 21.11
N LEU A 18 -9.74 -2.41 20.66
CA LEU A 18 -9.30 -3.69 20.10
C LEU A 18 -8.46 -3.49 18.83
N THR A 19 -8.90 -2.60 17.94
CA THR A 19 -8.18 -2.26 16.69
C THR A 19 -6.83 -1.61 16.99
N GLN A 20 -6.77 -0.70 17.96
CA GLN A 20 -5.52 -0.12 18.46
C GLN A 20 -4.55 -1.21 18.94
N ASN A 21 -5.01 -2.16 19.76
CA ASN A 21 -4.19 -3.27 20.23
C ASN A 21 -3.72 -4.21 19.11
N PHE A 22 -4.54 -4.40 18.06
CA PHE A 22 -4.15 -5.17 16.88
C PHE A 22 -2.97 -4.50 16.16
N ILE A 23 -3.04 -3.19 15.93
CA ILE A 23 -1.97 -2.44 15.26
C ILE A 23 -0.67 -2.44 16.07
N ILE A 24 -0.75 -2.18 17.39
CA ILE A 24 0.45 -2.19 18.26
C ILE A 24 1.11 -3.58 18.25
N ARG A 25 0.33 -4.66 18.35
CA ARG A 25 0.89 -6.02 18.29
C ARG A 25 1.53 -6.32 16.95
N GLY A 26 0.89 -5.94 15.84
CA GLY A 26 1.44 -6.13 14.51
C GLY A 26 2.76 -5.39 14.24
N LEU A 27 2.99 -4.27 14.93
CA LEU A 27 4.25 -3.51 14.86
C LEU A 27 5.36 -4.02 15.78
N THR A 28 4.99 -4.69 16.89
CA THR A 28 5.94 -5.01 17.98
C THR A 28 6.22 -6.50 18.15
N GLN A 29 5.38 -7.37 17.57
CA GLN A 29 5.49 -8.81 17.72
C GLN A 29 5.80 -9.48 16.38
N PRO A 30 6.41 -10.69 16.40
CA PRO A 30 6.56 -11.49 15.20
C PRO A 30 5.23 -11.76 14.53
N LEU A 31 5.28 -11.93 13.21
CA LEU A 31 4.10 -12.24 12.42
C LEU A 31 3.54 -13.61 12.87
N PRO A 32 2.22 -13.74 13.14
CA PRO A 32 1.64 -15.02 13.53
C PRO A 32 1.82 -16.08 12.45
N ASP A 33 1.92 -17.35 12.84
CA ASP A 33 2.16 -18.47 11.91
C ASP A 33 1.14 -18.53 10.75
N ALA A 34 -0.11 -18.14 11.01
CA ALA A 34 -1.17 -18.07 10.00
C ALA A 34 -0.86 -17.13 8.81
N PHE A 35 0.08 -16.21 8.98
CA PHE A 35 0.49 -15.24 7.96
C PHE A 35 1.88 -15.53 7.36
N GLN A 36 2.52 -16.68 7.68
CA GLN A 36 3.80 -17.06 7.04
C GLN A 36 3.69 -17.11 5.51
N ASN A 37 2.54 -17.53 4.97
CA ASN A 37 2.32 -17.59 3.52
C ASN A 37 2.31 -16.23 2.81
N VAL A 38 2.13 -15.12 3.55
CA VAL A 38 2.17 -13.74 3.00
C VAL A 38 3.46 -13.00 3.36
N GLU A 39 4.45 -13.70 3.92
CA GLU A 39 5.76 -13.15 4.28
C GLU A 39 6.48 -12.51 3.10
N ILE A 40 6.24 -13.00 1.87
CA ILE A 40 6.76 -12.42 0.63
C ILE A 40 6.34 -10.95 0.42
N GLY A 41 5.28 -10.49 1.08
CA GLY A 41 4.75 -9.14 1.04
C GLY A 41 4.97 -8.34 2.33
N ARG A 42 5.97 -8.71 3.15
CA ARG A 42 6.21 -8.10 4.48
C ARG A 42 6.26 -6.58 4.45
N ILE A 43 6.91 -5.96 3.45
CA ILE A 43 6.97 -4.49 3.33
C ILE A 43 5.59 -3.85 3.13
N THR A 44 4.68 -4.52 2.43
CA THR A 44 3.30 -4.07 2.26
C THR A 44 2.55 -4.11 3.58
N MET A 45 2.80 -5.15 4.41
CA MET A 45 2.24 -5.22 5.76
C MET A 45 2.77 -4.09 6.66
N ILE A 46 4.08 -3.81 6.60
CA ILE A 46 4.70 -2.68 7.31
C ILE A 46 4.02 -1.37 6.91
N MET A 47 3.84 -1.12 5.61
CA MET A 47 3.17 0.07 5.11
C MET A 47 1.76 0.23 5.72
N PHE A 48 0.97 -0.85 5.75
CA PHE A 48 -0.39 -0.82 6.31
C PHE A 48 -0.41 -0.60 7.81
N TYR A 49 0.46 -1.25 8.57
CA TYR A 49 0.55 -1.05 10.02
C TYR A 49 0.98 0.37 10.38
N LEU A 50 1.97 0.93 9.67
CA LEU A 50 2.42 2.31 9.88
C LEU A 50 1.30 3.31 9.59
N GLY A 51 0.57 3.12 8.50
CA GLY A 51 -0.53 3.99 8.12
C GLY A 51 -1.69 3.92 9.10
N ALA A 52 -2.09 2.71 9.49
CA ALA A 52 -3.13 2.50 10.49
C ALA A 52 -2.73 3.10 11.85
N TYR A 53 -1.46 2.97 12.25
CA TYR A 53 -0.96 3.58 13.47
C TYR A 53 -1.08 5.10 13.44
N LYS A 54 -0.63 5.75 12.36
CA LYS A 54 -0.74 7.22 12.22
C LYS A 54 -2.18 7.71 12.29
N ILE A 55 -3.13 6.97 11.70
CA ILE A 55 -4.56 7.29 11.79
C ILE A 55 -5.07 7.18 13.22
N LEU A 56 -4.76 6.08 13.92
CA LEU A 56 -5.31 5.77 15.24
C LEU A 56 -4.63 6.52 16.39
N PHE A 57 -3.38 6.96 16.20
CA PHE A 57 -2.55 7.59 17.21
C PHE A 57 -1.87 8.87 16.66
N PRO A 58 -2.64 9.86 16.18
CA PRO A 58 -2.10 11.03 15.47
C PRO A 58 -1.11 11.85 16.31
N GLU A 59 -1.28 11.87 17.64
CA GLU A 59 -0.44 12.62 18.57
C GLU A 59 0.76 11.82 19.11
N GLN A 60 0.87 10.52 18.78
CA GLN A 60 1.93 9.67 19.33
C GLN A 60 2.99 9.35 18.27
N PRO A 61 4.26 9.74 18.47
CA PRO A 61 5.29 9.45 17.51
C PRO A 61 5.59 7.95 17.47
N ILE A 62 5.75 7.40 16.27
CA ILE A 62 5.93 5.96 16.01
C ILE A 62 7.23 5.39 16.63
N ASN A 63 8.24 6.23 16.84
CA ASN A 63 9.51 5.85 17.48
C ASN A 63 9.38 5.43 18.95
N LYS A 64 8.23 5.67 19.59
CA LYS A 64 7.92 5.13 20.93
C LYS A 64 7.47 3.67 20.89
N VAL A 65 7.11 3.16 19.71
CA VAL A 65 6.55 1.81 19.51
C VAL A 65 7.54 0.90 18.81
N ILE A 66 8.28 1.42 17.83
CA ILE A 66 9.28 0.67 17.06
C ILE A 66 10.60 1.43 16.96
N ASP A 67 11.69 0.69 16.72
CA ASP A 67 12.98 1.25 16.36
C ASP A 67 12.95 1.71 14.90
N THR A 68 12.66 3.00 14.69
CA THR A 68 12.50 3.59 13.35
C THR A 68 13.78 3.55 12.54
N GLU A 69 14.94 3.76 13.17
CA GLU A 69 16.23 3.75 12.49
C GLU A 69 16.55 2.35 11.96
N LYS A 70 16.35 1.33 12.80
CA LYS A 70 16.52 -0.07 12.38
C LYS A 70 15.55 -0.46 11.28
N THR A 71 14.29 -0.03 11.34
CA THR A 71 13.30 -0.30 10.29
C THR A 71 13.68 0.39 8.97
N ILE A 72 14.09 1.66 9.01
CA ILE A 72 14.58 2.39 7.83
C ILE A 72 15.79 1.67 7.23
N GLN A 73 16.76 1.29 8.06
CA GLN A 73 17.95 0.59 7.63
C GLN A 73 17.60 -0.74 6.95
N TYR A 74 16.71 -1.53 7.55
CA TYR A 74 16.21 -2.77 6.98
C TYR A 74 15.63 -2.56 5.57
N ILE A 75 14.74 -1.57 5.39
CA ILE A 75 14.16 -1.27 4.07
C ILE A 75 15.24 -0.89 3.06
N LEU A 76 16.16 0.01 3.43
CA LEU A 76 17.18 0.55 2.53
C LEU A 76 18.33 -0.42 2.21
N THR A 77 18.61 -1.40 3.07
CA THR A 77 19.71 -2.34 2.83
C THR A 77 19.27 -3.75 2.48
N SER A 78 18.22 -4.26 3.10
CA SER A 78 17.79 -5.65 2.92
C SER A 78 16.78 -5.81 1.79
N LEU A 79 16.01 -4.76 1.46
CA LEU A 79 14.94 -4.82 0.47
C LEU A 79 15.26 -4.09 -0.84
N SER A 80 16.25 -3.20 -0.86
CA SER A 80 16.63 -2.47 -2.09
C SER A 80 17.35 -3.38 -3.07
N ILE A 81 16.94 -3.38 -4.34
CA ILE A 81 17.68 -4.08 -5.39
C ILE A 81 18.91 -3.28 -5.80
N LYS A 82 20.03 -3.99 -5.94
CA LYS A 82 21.32 -3.45 -6.40
C LYS A 82 21.87 -4.38 -7.47
N SER A 83 21.42 -4.19 -8.71
CA SER A 83 21.89 -4.97 -9.86
C SER A 83 22.61 -4.06 -10.86
N GLU A 84 23.58 -4.61 -11.59
CA GLU A 84 24.18 -3.93 -12.76
C GLU A 84 23.49 -4.34 -14.08
N GLU A 85 22.60 -5.33 -14.02
CA GLU A 85 21.87 -5.85 -15.17
C GLU A 85 20.78 -4.85 -15.63
N LYS A 86 20.74 -4.55 -16.94
CA LYS A 86 19.83 -3.54 -17.50
C LYS A 86 18.36 -3.95 -17.46
N GLU A 87 18.08 -5.24 -17.53
CA GLU A 87 16.73 -5.80 -17.52
C GLU A 87 16.13 -5.89 -16.11
N VAL A 88 16.93 -5.59 -15.08
CA VAL A 88 16.48 -5.66 -13.68
C VAL A 88 15.84 -4.35 -13.25
N PHE A 89 14.59 -4.43 -12.78
CA PHE A 89 13.95 -3.31 -12.09
C PHE A 89 14.63 -3.04 -10.75
N GLN A 90 15.19 -1.84 -10.57
CA GLN A 90 16.02 -1.44 -9.41
C GLN A 90 15.19 -0.97 -8.19
N GLY A 91 13.97 -1.49 -8.06
CA GLY A 91 13.04 -1.15 -6.99
C GLY A 91 13.35 -1.85 -5.67
N PHE A 92 12.29 -2.21 -4.95
CA PHE A 92 12.37 -2.97 -3.69
C PHE A 92 11.69 -4.34 -3.81
N THR A 93 12.14 -5.29 -2.99
CA THR A 93 11.50 -6.58 -2.76
C THR A 93 10.55 -6.52 -1.56
N GLY A 94 9.70 -7.54 -1.44
CA GLY A 94 8.71 -7.58 -0.36
C GLY A 94 9.23 -8.11 0.97
N CYS A 95 10.30 -8.92 0.92
CA CYS A 95 11.04 -9.45 2.07
C CYS A 95 12.53 -9.57 1.72
N GLU A 96 13.34 -10.04 2.68
CA GLU A 96 14.74 -10.36 2.49
C GLU A 96 14.91 -11.30 1.30
N MET A 97 15.90 -11.00 0.45
CA MET A 97 16.20 -11.82 -0.71
C MET A 97 16.73 -13.19 -0.27
N TYR A 98 15.99 -14.25 -0.60
CA TYR A 98 16.49 -15.62 -0.56
C TYR A 98 16.69 -16.13 -1.98
N GLY A 99 17.93 -16.41 -2.38
CA GLY A 99 18.24 -17.06 -3.66
C GLY A 99 18.10 -16.16 -4.91
N ILE A 100 17.40 -16.67 -5.92
CA ILE A 100 17.47 -16.25 -7.34
C ILE A 100 16.66 -14.99 -7.68
N PHE A 101 15.89 -14.44 -6.73
CA PHE A 101 14.98 -13.31 -6.96
C PHE A 101 15.73 -11.97 -7.00
N LYS A 102 16.37 -11.67 -8.14
CA LYS A 102 17.14 -10.43 -8.36
C LYS A 102 16.33 -9.20 -8.79
N HIS A 103 14.99 -9.27 -8.80
CA HIS A 103 14.15 -8.24 -9.40
C HIS A 103 13.34 -7.46 -8.37
N GLY A 104 13.27 -6.15 -8.55
CA GLY A 104 12.36 -5.32 -7.79
C GLY A 104 10.93 -5.61 -8.21
N HIS A 105 9.98 -5.30 -7.34
CA HIS A 105 8.57 -5.36 -7.66
C HIS A 105 7.95 -3.99 -7.48
N ILE A 106 7.12 -3.54 -8.44
CA ILE A 106 6.59 -2.16 -8.41
C ILE A 106 5.70 -1.89 -7.18
N SER A 107 4.83 -2.83 -6.80
CA SER A 107 4.01 -2.73 -5.58
C SER A 107 4.86 -2.66 -4.30
N TYR A 108 5.92 -3.47 -4.19
CA TYR A 108 6.82 -3.44 -3.03
C TYR A 108 7.68 -2.18 -3.01
N THR A 109 8.03 -1.65 -4.18
CA THR A 109 8.71 -0.35 -4.32
C THR A 109 7.83 0.78 -3.80
N TYR A 110 6.55 0.80 -4.19
CA TYR A 110 5.58 1.74 -3.62
C TYR A 110 5.48 1.59 -2.10
N ALA A 111 5.29 0.37 -1.60
CA ALA A 111 5.17 0.11 -0.17
C ALA A 111 6.42 0.51 0.63
N ALA A 112 7.62 0.28 0.08
CA ALA A 112 8.87 0.68 0.69
C ALA A 112 9.00 2.21 0.77
N LEU A 113 8.78 2.93 -0.33
CA LEU A 113 8.86 4.40 -0.36
C LEU A 113 7.80 5.04 0.55
N ALA A 114 6.58 4.50 0.53
CA ALA A 114 5.51 4.93 1.43
C ALA A 114 5.87 4.68 2.90
N SER A 115 6.43 3.51 3.23
CA SER A 115 6.89 3.20 4.59
C SER A 115 8.01 4.13 5.05
N LEU A 116 9.03 4.35 4.21
CA LEU A 116 10.12 5.29 4.49
C LEU A 116 9.60 6.70 4.75
N SER A 117 8.68 7.18 3.91
CA SER A 117 8.04 8.50 4.12
C SER A 117 7.25 8.55 5.42
N GLN A 118 6.51 7.50 5.77
CA GLN A 118 5.75 7.42 7.01
C GLN A 118 6.65 7.38 8.26
N LEU A 119 7.85 6.81 8.15
CA LEU A 119 8.88 6.80 9.18
C LEU A 119 9.66 8.13 9.27
N GLY A 120 9.34 9.11 8.41
CA GLY A 120 10.01 10.41 8.39
C GLY A 120 11.35 10.42 7.66
N TYR A 121 11.66 9.39 6.87
CA TYR A 121 12.86 9.38 6.03
C TYR A 121 12.70 10.30 4.83
N ASP A 122 13.74 11.09 4.56
CA ASP A 122 13.80 12.00 3.42
C ASP A 122 14.08 11.23 2.12
N LEU A 123 13.04 10.98 1.31
CA LEU A 123 13.15 10.23 0.06
C LEU A 123 14.10 10.88 -0.96
N ARG A 124 14.43 12.17 -0.82
CA ARG A 124 15.41 12.85 -1.70
C ARG A 124 16.82 12.27 -1.56
N ARG A 125 17.10 11.51 -0.49
CA ARG A 125 18.37 10.80 -0.27
C ARG A 125 18.47 9.49 -1.04
N ILE A 126 17.37 9.00 -1.61
CA ILE A 126 17.37 7.81 -2.46
C ILE A 126 17.87 8.22 -3.85
N ASP A 127 18.72 7.37 -4.44
CA ASP A 127 19.08 7.49 -5.85
C ASP A 127 17.87 7.12 -6.73
N LYS A 128 16.96 8.08 -6.89
CA LYS A 128 15.72 7.93 -7.66
C LYS A 128 15.99 7.62 -9.12
N SER A 129 17.16 8.01 -9.65
CA SER A 129 17.52 7.80 -11.05
C SER A 129 17.58 6.32 -11.39
N LYS A 130 18.07 5.48 -10.48
CA LYS A 130 18.12 4.02 -10.68
C LYS A 130 16.74 3.39 -10.79
N ILE A 131 15.82 3.81 -9.93
CA ILE A 131 14.42 3.32 -9.94
C ILE A 131 13.72 3.82 -11.21
N VAL A 132 13.75 5.12 -11.45
CA VAL A 132 13.00 5.75 -12.56
C VAL A 132 13.52 5.29 -13.92
N ASN A 133 14.84 5.21 -14.09
CA ASN A 133 15.44 4.74 -15.35
C ASN A 133 15.16 3.26 -15.60
N SER A 134 14.84 2.46 -14.57
CA SER A 134 14.49 1.04 -14.75
C SER A 134 12.99 0.79 -14.95
N TYR A 135 12.12 1.80 -14.94
CA TYR A 135 10.69 1.59 -15.24
C TYR A 135 10.42 1.01 -16.64
N HIS A 136 11.34 1.21 -17.59
CA HIS A 136 11.22 0.62 -18.92
C HIS A 136 11.23 -0.92 -18.89
N THR A 137 11.88 -1.55 -17.90
CA THR A 137 11.94 -3.01 -17.77
C THR A 137 10.59 -3.61 -17.36
N LEU A 138 9.68 -2.78 -16.83
CA LEU A 138 8.33 -3.18 -16.47
C LEU A 138 7.35 -3.02 -17.64
N PHE A 139 7.71 -2.26 -18.68
CA PHE A 139 6.83 -1.97 -19.81
C PHE A 139 6.65 -3.20 -20.71
N ARG A 140 5.40 -3.58 -21.00
CA ARG A 140 5.07 -4.71 -21.89
C ARG A 140 4.45 -4.20 -23.19
N LYS A 141 5.24 -4.21 -24.28
CA LYS A 141 4.79 -3.80 -25.62
C LYS A 141 3.59 -4.61 -26.11
N GLU A 142 3.63 -5.92 -25.88
CA GLU A 142 2.61 -6.90 -26.27
C GLU A 142 1.22 -6.65 -25.65
N TYR A 143 1.16 -5.99 -24.49
CA TYR A 143 -0.10 -5.60 -23.85
C TYR A 143 -0.45 -4.11 -24.09
N LYS A 144 0.07 -3.49 -25.15
CA LYS A 144 -0.11 -2.06 -25.45
C LYS A 144 0.41 -1.14 -24.35
N GLY A 145 1.48 -1.55 -23.66
CA GLY A 145 2.21 -0.69 -22.74
C GLY A 145 1.75 -0.72 -21.28
N VAL A 146 1.18 -1.84 -20.85
CA VAL A 146 0.94 -2.08 -19.42
C VAL A 146 2.26 -2.34 -18.71
N PHE A 147 2.40 -1.79 -17.51
CA PHE A 147 3.54 -2.05 -16.65
C PHE A 147 3.26 -3.28 -15.77
N ALA A 148 4.15 -4.27 -15.84
CA ALA A 148 4.08 -5.51 -15.07
C ALA A 148 4.73 -5.37 -13.69
N THR A 149 4.67 -6.44 -12.90
CA THR A 149 5.18 -6.53 -11.54
C THR A 149 6.70 -6.42 -11.42
N SER A 150 7.41 -7.27 -12.16
CA SER A 150 8.86 -7.53 -12.02
C SER A 150 9.45 -8.10 -13.32
N LEU A 151 9.17 -9.37 -13.64
CA LEU A 151 9.73 -10.17 -14.74
C LEU A 151 8.84 -10.16 -15.98
N GLU A 152 9.42 -10.38 -17.16
CA GLU A 152 8.66 -10.60 -18.39
C GLU A 152 7.81 -11.88 -18.31
N GLU A 153 8.34 -12.92 -17.66
CA GLU A 153 7.72 -14.24 -17.55
C GLU A 153 6.57 -14.31 -16.53
N GLU A 154 6.48 -13.39 -15.57
CA GLU A 154 5.45 -13.43 -14.51
C GLU A 154 4.05 -13.06 -15.02
N GLY A 155 3.94 -12.48 -16.22
CA GLY A 155 2.68 -12.36 -16.98
C GLY A 155 1.54 -11.55 -16.35
N GLU A 156 1.64 -11.15 -15.08
CA GLU A 156 0.62 -10.38 -14.38
C GLU A 156 0.74 -8.88 -14.68
N TYR A 157 -0.34 -8.32 -15.23
CA TYR A 157 -0.47 -6.90 -15.51
C TYR A 157 -1.90 -6.45 -15.15
N ASP A 158 -2.02 -5.51 -14.23
CA ASP A 158 -3.31 -4.98 -13.79
C ASP A 158 -3.20 -3.55 -13.26
N ILE A 159 -4.36 -2.94 -12.99
CA ILE A 159 -4.45 -1.54 -12.57
C ILE A 159 -3.76 -1.22 -11.23
N ARG A 160 -3.52 -2.22 -10.37
CA ARG A 160 -2.80 -2.05 -9.08
C ARG A 160 -1.33 -1.73 -9.31
N PHE A 161 -0.73 -2.31 -10.35
CA PHE A 161 0.67 -2.04 -10.71
C PHE A 161 0.81 -0.67 -11.35
N ILE A 162 -0.18 -0.25 -12.14
CA ILE A 162 -0.25 1.12 -12.66
C ILE A 162 -0.37 2.14 -11.52
N TYR A 163 -1.23 1.88 -10.53
CA TYR A 163 -1.31 2.73 -9.34
C TYR A 163 0.04 2.80 -8.61
N SER A 164 0.68 1.65 -8.39
CA SER A 164 1.98 1.60 -7.71
C SER A 164 3.06 2.38 -8.47
N LEU A 165 3.07 2.27 -9.80
CA LEU A 165 3.95 3.06 -10.66
C LEU A 165 3.70 4.56 -10.51
N CYS A 166 2.46 5.02 -10.67
CA CYS A 166 2.08 6.42 -10.53
C CYS A 166 2.42 6.96 -9.13
N ALA A 167 2.14 6.18 -8.08
CA ALA A 167 2.42 6.56 -6.70
C ALA A 167 3.92 6.67 -6.43
N THR A 168 4.74 5.75 -6.96
CA THR A 168 6.21 5.85 -6.86
C THR A 168 6.75 7.07 -7.58
N CYS A 169 6.27 7.38 -8.80
CA CYS A 169 6.64 8.59 -9.53
C CYS A 169 6.30 9.85 -8.76
N TYR A 170 5.11 9.87 -8.14
CA TYR A 170 4.64 10.99 -7.33
C TYR A 170 5.49 11.17 -6.06
N LEU A 171 5.78 10.08 -5.33
CA LEU A 171 6.62 10.12 -4.12
C LEU A 171 8.06 10.56 -4.41
N LEU A 172 8.64 10.11 -5.52
CA LEU A 172 9.99 10.48 -5.94
C LEU A 172 10.06 11.87 -6.62
N ASN A 173 8.89 12.47 -6.87
CA ASN A 173 8.73 13.69 -7.68
C ASN A 173 9.50 13.57 -9.00
N ASP A 174 9.34 12.44 -9.69
CA ASP A 174 10.04 12.12 -10.93
C ASP A 174 9.27 11.06 -11.72
N TRP A 175 8.84 11.43 -12.92
CA TRP A 175 8.09 10.53 -13.82
C TRP A 175 8.99 9.89 -14.89
N GLY A 176 10.25 10.30 -14.97
CA GLY A 176 11.16 9.89 -16.03
C GLY A 176 10.56 10.05 -17.43
N ASN A 177 10.62 8.98 -18.21
CA ASN A 177 10.12 8.91 -19.59
C ASN A 177 8.81 8.11 -19.72
N ILE A 178 8.03 7.99 -18.64
CA ILE A 178 6.75 7.28 -18.70
C ILE A 178 5.77 8.03 -19.60
N ASN A 179 5.24 7.33 -20.61
CA ASN A 179 4.18 7.83 -21.46
C ASN A 179 2.84 7.80 -20.70
N LYS A 180 2.31 8.97 -20.36
CA LYS A 180 1.09 9.10 -19.55
C LYS A 180 -0.18 8.84 -20.37
N GLU A 181 -0.12 9.07 -21.67
CA GLU A 181 -1.22 8.81 -22.61
C GLU A 181 -1.54 7.31 -22.65
N ILE A 182 -0.50 6.45 -22.72
CA ILE A 182 -0.65 4.98 -22.68
C ILE A 182 -1.25 4.53 -21.34
N LEU A 183 -0.78 5.10 -20.22
CA LEU A 183 -1.34 4.80 -18.90
C LEU A 183 -2.83 5.15 -18.82
N PHE A 184 -3.19 6.33 -19.32
CA PHE A 184 -4.58 6.79 -19.37
C PHE A 184 -5.44 5.85 -20.22
N GLU A 185 -4.99 5.50 -21.42
CA GLU A 185 -5.69 4.57 -22.31
C GLU A 185 -5.92 3.21 -21.63
N PHE A 186 -4.91 2.66 -20.95
CA PHE A 186 -5.06 1.40 -20.22
C PHE A 186 -6.11 1.51 -19.10
N ILE A 187 -6.01 2.54 -18.25
CA ILE A 187 -6.97 2.77 -17.16
C ILE A 187 -8.39 2.87 -17.73
N MET A 188 -8.59 3.67 -18.78
CA MET A 188 -9.89 3.85 -19.40
C MET A 188 -10.45 2.56 -20.01
N ASN A 189 -9.59 1.68 -20.53
CA ASN A 189 -9.99 0.36 -21.02
C ASN A 189 -10.36 -0.63 -19.90
N CYS A 190 -9.95 -0.38 -18.66
CA CYS A 190 -10.39 -1.16 -17.49
C CYS A 190 -11.81 -0.79 -17.04
N ARG A 191 -12.41 0.29 -17.57
CA ARG A 191 -13.80 0.68 -17.23
C ARG A 191 -14.80 -0.29 -17.86
N SER A 192 -15.69 -0.84 -17.04
CA SER A 192 -16.78 -1.74 -17.45
C SER A 192 -18.07 -0.98 -17.79
N TYR A 193 -19.12 -1.72 -18.15
CA TYR A 193 -20.44 -1.21 -18.56
C TYR A 193 -21.19 -0.47 -17.44
N ASP A 194 -20.90 -0.81 -16.18
CA ASP A 194 -21.44 -0.18 -14.97
C ASP A 194 -20.66 1.09 -14.56
N PHE A 195 -19.75 1.54 -15.43
CA PHE A 195 -18.84 2.68 -15.24
C PHE A 195 -17.80 2.51 -14.12
N ALA A 196 -17.77 1.38 -13.43
CA ALA A 196 -16.71 1.03 -12.48
C ALA A 196 -15.51 0.40 -13.22
N PHE A 197 -14.37 0.30 -12.54
CA PHE A 197 -13.15 -0.26 -13.11
C PHE A 197 -12.96 -1.72 -12.67
N GLY A 198 -12.66 -2.60 -13.62
CA GLY A 198 -12.14 -3.93 -13.38
C GLY A 198 -10.62 -3.91 -13.18
N GLN A 199 -10.05 -5.03 -12.71
CA GLN A 199 -8.60 -5.16 -12.55
C GLN A 199 -7.84 -5.08 -13.89
N MET A 200 -8.46 -5.55 -14.96
CA MET A 200 -7.96 -5.54 -16.33
C MET A 200 -9.08 -5.19 -17.31
N PRO A 201 -8.78 -4.84 -18.58
CA PRO A 201 -9.80 -4.63 -19.59
C PRO A 201 -10.73 -5.84 -19.75
N LYS A 202 -12.04 -5.55 -19.88
CA LYS A 202 -13.10 -6.56 -20.02
C LYS A 202 -13.26 -7.52 -18.82
N ARG A 203 -12.70 -7.19 -17.66
CA ARG A 203 -12.99 -7.90 -16.41
C ARG A 203 -14.18 -7.27 -15.70
N GLU A 204 -14.84 -8.07 -14.87
CA GLU A 204 -15.88 -7.59 -13.99
C GLU A 204 -15.35 -6.44 -13.14
N SER A 205 -16.19 -5.43 -12.97
CA SER A 205 -15.90 -4.30 -12.09
C SER A 205 -15.58 -4.83 -10.71
N HIS A 206 -14.39 -4.52 -10.25
CA HIS A 206 -13.88 -5.01 -9.00
C HIS A 206 -13.31 -3.82 -8.26
N GLY A 207 -14.13 -3.20 -7.41
CA GLY A 207 -13.83 -1.90 -6.79
C GLY A 207 -12.65 -1.88 -5.80
N GLY A 208 -11.79 -2.90 -5.76
CA GLY A 208 -10.68 -3.06 -4.80
C GLY A 208 -11.12 -3.32 -3.36
N SER A 209 -12.29 -2.84 -2.94
CA SER A 209 -13.09 -3.31 -1.80
C SER A 209 -14.38 -2.49 -1.86
N THR A 210 -15.49 -3.08 -2.33
CA THR A 210 -16.79 -2.46 -2.08
C THR A 210 -16.91 -2.26 -0.58
N TYR A 211 -17.08 -1.00 -0.20
CA TYR A 211 -17.26 -0.42 1.12
C TYR A 211 -18.14 -1.31 2.04
N SER A 212 -17.59 -2.40 2.57
CA SER A 212 -18.27 -3.22 3.57
C SER A 212 -17.75 -2.81 4.94
N PHE A 213 -17.91 -1.52 5.21
CA PHE A 213 -17.72 -0.99 6.54
C PHE A 213 -18.94 -1.35 7.37
N THR A 214 -18.78 -2.34 8.24
CA THR A 214 -19.70 -2.55 9.35
C THR A 214 -18.87 -2.83 10.59
N GLU A 215 -19.26 -2.25 11.73
CA GLU A 215 -18.75 -2.61 13.07
C GLU A 215 -18.68 -4.14 13.26
N ASN A 216 -19.57 -4.88 12.60
CA ASN A 216 -19.62 -6.34 12.62
C ASN A 216 -18.39 -7.04 12.01
N CYS A 217 -17.58 -6.34 11.20
CA CYS A 217 -16.33 -6.86 10.64
C CYS A 217 -15.13 -6.65 11.58
N VAL A 218 -15.30 -5.98 12.73
CA VAL A 218 -14.24 -5.85 13.74
C VAL A 218 -14.12 -7.15 14.51
N SER A 219 -12.93 -7.73 14.57
CA SER A 219 -12.71 -8.94 15.35
C SER A 219 -12.76 -8.64 16.85
N LYS A 220 -13.76 -9.18 17.55
CA LYS A 220 -13.84 -9.08 19.02
C LYS A 220 -12.70 -9.83 19.74
N ARG A 221 -12.12 -10.84 19.08
CA ARG A 221 -11.05 -11.67 19.65
C ARG A 221 -9.66 -11.08 19.39
N PHE A 222 -9.42 -10.60 18.17
CA PHE A 222 -8.08 -10.19 17.74
C PHE A 222 -7.95 -8.69 17.53
N GLY A 223 -9.04 -7.93 17.46
CA GLY A 223 -9.05 -6.57 16.93
C GLY A 223 -8.75 -6.53 15.43
N GLY A 224 -8.74 -5.33 14.85
CA GLY A 224 -8.59 -5.15 13.40
C GLY A 224 -9.89 -5.46 12.65
N ILE A 225 -9.89 -5.18 11.35
CA ILE A 225 -11.07 -5.27 10.48
C ILE A 225 -10.81 -6.32 9.40
N SER A 226 -11.73 -7.26 9.29
CA SER A 226 -11.70 -8.34 8.30
C SER A 226 -12.38 -7.94 7.00
N LYS A 227 -12.10 -8.69 5.92
CA LYS A 227 -12.82 -8.57 4.64
C LYS A 227 -14.33 -8.77 4.78
N ASN A 228 -14.76 -9.67 5.65
CA ASN A 228 -16.15 -9.97 5.99
C ASN A 228 -16.24 -10.54 7.42
N GLN A 229 -17.45 -10.77 7.93
CA GLN A 229 -17.70 -11.20 9.33
C GLN A 229 -17.11 -12.58 9.68
N GLU A 230 -16.89 -13.44 8.69
CA GLU A 230 -16.40 -14.82 8.88
C GLU A 230 -14.88 -14.91 8.72
N ALA A 231 -14.25 -13.91 8.09
CA ALA A 231 -12.83 -13.88 7.84
C ALA A 231 -12.03 -13.40 9.04
N MET A 232 -10.77 -13.82 9.10
CA MET A 232 -9.79 -13.28 10.05
C MET A 232 -9.41 -11.84 9.68
N PRO A 233 -9.16 -10.97 10.68
CA PRO A 233 -8.73 -9.61 10.43
C PRO A 233 -7.30 -9.58 9.90
N ASP A 234 -7.03 -8.63 9.00
CA ASP A 234 -5.70 -8.46 8.40
C ASP A 234 -5.33 -6.97 8.25
N PRO A 235 -4.04 -6.65 8.08
CA PRO A 235 -3.58 -5.26 8.06
C PRO A 235 -4.09 -4.46 6.86
N MET A 236 -4.30 -5.11 5.71
CA MET A 236 -4.75 -4.43 4.49
C MET A 236 -6.17 -3.92 4.67
N HIS A 237 -7.11 -4.81 5.02
CA HIS A 237 -8.51 -4.43 5.21
C HIS A 237 -8.66 -3.49 6.41
N THR A 238 -7.87 -3.68 7.47
CA THR A 238 -7.83 -2.74 8.60
C THR A 238 -7.41 -1.35 8.15
N PHE A 239 -6.30 -1.21 7.43
CA PHE A 239 -5.83 0.08 6.95
C PHE A 239 -6.80 0.75 5.97
N CYS A 240 -7.26 0.03 4.95
CA CYS A 240 -8.19 0.58 3.95
C CYS A 240 -9.50 1.04 4.60
N SER A 241 -10.01 0.27 5.57
CA SER A 241 -11.22 0.64 6.32
C SER A 241 -11.00 1.90 7.17
N LEU A 242 -9.88 1.99 7.88
CA LEU A 242 -9.53 3.18 8.67
C LEU A 242 -9.36 4.43 7.79
N THR A 243 -8.74 4.29 6.63
CA THR A 243 -8.61 5.38 5.63
C THR A 243 -9.97 5.84 5.15
N GLY A 244 -10.87 4.92 4.80
CA GLY A 244 -12.25 5.25 4.42
C GLY A 244 -13.00 6.02 5.52
N LEU A 245 -12.93 5.52 6.77
CA LEU A 245 -13.58 6.16 7.93
C LEU A 245 -12.99 7.53 8.27
N SER A 246 -11.68 7.67 8.11
CA SER A 246 -10.98 8.95 8.27
C SER A 246 -11.48 9.97 7.25
N LEU A 247 -11.58 9.59 5.98
CA LEU A 247 -12.03 10.47 4.89
C LEU A 247 -13.47 10.96 5.05
N ILE A 248 -14.38 10.12 5.57
CA ILE A 248 -15.78 10.51 5.82
C ILE A 248 -16.02 11.14 7.20
N GLY A 249 -14.96 11.31 8.01
CA GLY A 249 -15.06 11.90 9.35
C GLY A 249 -15.79 11.03 10.38
N ALA A 250 -15.85 9.71 10.16
CA ALA A 250 -16.49 8.74 11.04
C ALA A 250 -15.55 8.19 12.13
N LEU A 251 -14.26 8.54 12.09
CA LEU A 251 -13.33 8.29 13.20
C LEU A 251 -13.39 9.42 14.24
N PRO A 252 -13.27 9.10 15.53
CA PRO A 252 -13.16 10.11 16.59
C PRO A 252 -11.84 10.89 16.53
N VAL A 253 -10.87 10.40 15.76
CA VAL A 253 -9.56 11.01 15.51
C VAL A 253 -9.56 11.75 14.18
N LYS A 254 -9.01 12.98 14.17
CA LYS A 254 -8.83 13.78 12.95
C LYS A 254 -7.42 13.57 12.43
N TYR A 255 -7.30 12.84 11.32
CA TYR A 255 -6.06 12.65 10.58
C TYR A 255 -6.34 12.84 9.09
N THR A 256 -5.42 13.46 8.35
CA THR A 256 -5.61 13.76 6.92
C THR A 256 -4.68 12.89 6.08
N ILE A 257 -5.25 12.20 5.10
CA ILE A 257 -4.54 11.32 4.17
C ILE A 257 -4.57 11.94 2.78
N ASP A 258 -3.46 11.86 2.05
CA ASP A 258 -3.43 12.22 0.64
C ASP A 258 -4.05 11.07 -0.18
N SER A 259 -5.23 11.30 -0.73
CA SER A 259 -5.98 10.29 -1.49
C SER A 259 -5.27 9.80 -2.75
N ARG A 260 -4.23 10.50 -3.23
CA ARG A 260 -3.45 10.09 -4.41
C ARG A 260 -2.47 8.96 -4.13
N ILE A 261 -1.99 8.88 -2.89
CA ILE A 261 -0.94 7.95 -2.47
C ILE A 261 -1.31 7.14 -1.22
N GLY A 262 -2.53 7.31 -0.70
CA GLY A 262 -3.03 6.53 0.44
C GLY A 262 -2.30 6.75 1.76
N ILE A 263 -1.36 7.70 1.85
CA ILE A 263 -0.63 8.06 3.09
C ILE A 263 -0.64 9.58 3.26
N GLU A 264 -0.11 10.07 4.38
CA GLU A 264 0.11 11.51 4.57
C GLU A 264 1.05 12.08 3.50
N LYS A 265 0.72 13.27 2.98
CA LYS A 265 1.54 13.95 1.98
C LYS A 265 2.92 14.27 2.59
N PRO A 266 4.03 13.78 2.02
CA PRO A 266 5.36 14.18 2.46
C PRO A 266 5.52 15.70 2.39
N SER A 267 6.16 16.31 3.40
CA SER A 267 6.28 17.78 3.53
C SER A 267 7.10 18.45 2.42
N TYR A 268 7.88 17.69 1.67
CA TYR A 268 8.72 18.18 0.56
C TYR A 268 8.02 18.16 -0.81
N LEU A 269 6.78 17.65 -0.89
CA LEU A 269 5.92 17.66 -2.09
C LEU A 269 4.89 18.79 -2.00
#